data_AF-A0A4R9GX61-F1
#
_entry.id   AF-A0A4R9GX61-F1
#
_cell.length_a   1.000
_cell.length_b   1.000
_cell.length_c   1.000
_cell.angle_alpha   90.00
_cell.angle_beta   90.00
_cell.angle_gamma   90.00
#
_symmetry.space_group_name_H-M   'P 1'
#
loop_
_entity.id
_entity.type
_entity.pdbx_description
1 polymer ?
#
loop_
_entity_poly.entity_id
_entity_poly.type
_entity_poly.pdbx_seq_one_letter_code
_entity_poly.pdbx_strand_id
1 'polypeptide(L)'
;MNFSKIAERRTHKTLQSASVGQEIYYFPPKEDEVIRDESGDIVGRKVKPIPLHAHPIQLNPGQRQLDRAGMKEGINAIFYISIQEYHAKISKDPVDIVRHRINLIFQGKNLNYSIENAKYYGTTKNGFRYVVIGGINQT
;
A
#
# COMPACT_ATOMS: atom_id res chain seq x y z
N MET A 1 16.80 11.69 -26.36
CA MET A 1 17.16 11.65 -24.92
C MET A 1 16.38 10.53 -24.23
N ASN A 2 17.10 9.69 -23.47
CA ASN A 2 16.68 8.39 -22.93
C ASN A 2 15.77 8.53 -21.69
N PHE A 3 14.53 8.99 -21.87
CA PHE A 3 13.57 9.15 -20.76
C PHE A 3 13.36 7.85 -19.97
N SER A 4 13.38 6.68 -20.64
CA SER A 4 13.18 5.39 -19.97
C SER A 4 14.39 4.98 -19.11
N LYS A 5 15.63 5.15 -19.58
CA LYS A 5 16.83 4.79 -18.80
C LYS A 5 17.01 5.70 -17.58
N ILE A 6 16.65 6.98 -17.69
CA ILE A 6 16.73 7.93 -16.57
C ILE A 6 15.67 7.61 -15.52
N ALA A 7 14.44 7.30 -15.95
CA ALA A 7 13.38 6.85 -15.05
C ALA A 7 13.78 5.54 -14.34
N GLU A 8 14.23 4.53 -15.08
CA GLU A 8 14.73 3.26 -14.54
C GLU A 8 15.87 3.45 -13.54
N ARG A 9 16.88 4.25 -13.88
CA ARG A 9 18.04 4.48 -13.02
C ARG A 9 17.68 5.24 -11.74
N ARG A 10 16.73 6.18 -11.82
CA ARG A 10 16.21 6.89 -10.63
C ARG A 10 15.41 5.93 -9.74
N THR A 11 14.53 5.10 -10.32
CA THR A 11 13.79 4.08 -9.58
C THR A 11 14.73 3.09 -8.89
N HIS A 12 15.74 2.58 -9.60
CA HIS A 12 16.73 1.65 -9.05
C HIS A 12 17.52 2.27 -7.89
N LYS A 13 17.85 3.56 -8.01
CA LYS A 13 18.55 4.30 -6.96
C LYS A 13 17.64 4.55 -5.76
N THR A 14 16.36 4.86 -5.95
CA THR A 14 15.38 5.01 -4.88
C THR A 14 15.11 3.69 -4.15
N LEU A 15 15.03 2.57 -4.88
CA LEU A 15 14.91 1.22 -4.32
C LEU A 15 16.16 0.80 -3.52
N GLN A 16 17.35 1.23 -3.93
CA GLN A 16 18.60 0.91 -3.22
C GLN A 16 18.87 1.86 -2.04
N SER A 17 18.39 3.11 -2.08
CA SER A 17 18.65 4.11 -1.04
C SER A 17 17.62 4.10 0.09
N ALA A 18 16.39 3.69 -0.19
CA ALA A 18 15.37 3.51 0.83
C ALA A 18 15.54 2.09 1.39
N SER A 19 16.19 1.99 2.55
CA SER A 19 15.90 1.02 3.62
C SER A 19 15.12 -0.23 3.20
N VAL A 20 15.76 -1.39 3.31
CA VAL A 20 15.17 -2.75 3.40
C VAL A 20 13.66 -2.67 3.50
N GLY A 21 12.94 -3.05 2.43
CA GLY A 21 11.49 -2.91 2.44
C GLY A 21 10.88 -3.54 3.67
N GLN A 22 9.75 -2.96 4.03
CA GLN A 22 9.05 -3.34 5.24
C GLN A 22 7.90 -4.23 4.87
N GLU A 23 7.75 -5.28 5.66
CA GLU A 23 6.53 -6.05 5.69
C GLU A 23 5.41 -5.17 6.27
N ILE A 24 4.32 -5.11 5.53
CA ILE A 24 3.06 -4.48 5.94
C ILE A 24 1.96 -5.54 5.92
N TYR A 25 0.95 -5.38 6.75
CA TYR A 25 -0.18 -6.30 6.82
C TYR A 25 -1.41 -5.67 6.20
N TYR A 26 -1.87 -6.26 5.11
CA TYR A 26 -3.06 -5.82 4.39
C TYR A 26 -4.31 -6.56 4.89
N PHE A 27 -5.39 -5.81 5.07
CA PHE A 27 -6.68 -6.29 5.56
C PHE A 27 -7.79 -5.93 4.56
N PRO A 28 -8.44 -6.92 3.92
CA PRO A 28 -9.63 -6.66 3.11
C PRO A 28 -10.86 -6.21 3.94
N PRO A 29 -11.75 -5.37 3.38
CA PRO A 29 -12.95 -4.82 3.98
C PRO A 29 -14.07 -5.81 3.78
N LYS A 30 -14.00 -6.92 4.48
CA LYS A 30 -15.06 -7.93 4.45
C LYS A 30 -15.88 -7.82 5.72
N GLU A 31 -17.06 -7.18 5.62
CA GLU A 31 -18.05 -7.15 6.70
C GLU A 31 -18.58 -8.56 7.04
N ASP A 32 -18.56 -9.46 6.06
CA ASP A 32 -18.90 -10.88 6.16
C ASP A 32 -17.95 -11.70 7.06
N GLU A 33 -16.82 -11.11 7.47
CA GLU A 33 -15.81 -11.78 8.30
C GLU A 33 -15.76 -11.26 9.75
N VAL A 34 -16.68 -10.38 10.12
CA VAL A 34 -16.93 -9.96 11.50
C VAL A 34 -17.65 -11.11 12.21
N ILE A 35 -16.97 -11.75 13.17
CA ILE A 35 -17.61 -12.73 14.05
C ILE A 35 -18.42 -11.92 15.05
N ARG A 36 -19.73 -12.09 15.01
CA ARG A 36 -20.66 -11.52 15.98
C ARG A 36 -21.15 -12.62 16.90
N ASP A 37 -21.38 -12.29 18.16
CA ASP A 37 -22.08 -13.19 19.07
C ASP A 37 -23.60 -13.20 18.81
N GLU A 38 -24.33 -13.99 19.58
CA GLU A 38 -25.78 -14.13 19.47
C GLU A 38 -26.54 -12.82 19.76
N SER A 39 -25.90 -11.85 20.44
CA SER A 39 -26.42 -10.52 20.72
C SER A 39 -26.17 -9.52 19.57
N GLY A 40 -25.38 -9.92 18.57
CA GLY A 40 -24.96 -9.07 17.45
C GLY A 40 -23.69 -8.25 17.72
N ASP A 41 -23.05 -8.44 18.87
CA ASP A 41 -21.82 -7.75 19.29
C ASP A 41 -20.59 -8.37 18.63
N ILE A 42 -19.59 -7.54 18.33
CA ILE A 42 -18.37 -7.97 17.62
C ILE A 42 -17.43 -8.69 18.59
N VAL A 43 -17.30 -10.02 18.43
CA VAL A 43 -16.45 -10.88 19.27
C VAL A 43 -15.18 -11.37 18.57
N GLY A 44 -15.04 -11.12 17.27
CA GLY A 44 -13.82 -11.46 16.55
C GLY A 44 -13.83 -11.04 15.09
N ARG A 45 -12.71 -11.26 14.41
CA ARG A 45 -12.58 -11.08 12.96
C ARG A 45 -11.87 -12.31 12.39
N LYS A 46 -12.39 -12.93 11.33
CA LYS A 46 -11.79 -14.11 10.68
C LYS A 46 -10.64 -13.77 9.73
N VAL A 47 -10.50 -12.50 9.34
CA VAL A 47 -9.53 -12.06 8.32
C VAL A 47 -8.10 -12.30 8.82
N LYS A 48 -7.38 -13.23 8.18
CA LYS A 48 -5.93 -13.34 8.37
C LYS A 48 -5.25 -12.19 7.64
N PRO A 49 -4.39 -11.40 8.31
CA PRO A 49 -3.62 -10.35 7.64
C PRO A 49 -2.79 -10.94 6.50
N ILE A 50 -2.77 -10.26 5.35
CA ILE A 50 -1.96 -10.66 4.20
C ILE A 50 -0.64 -9.87 4.27
N PRO A 51 0.51 -10.51 4.51
CA PRO A 51 1.79 -9.82 4.55
C PRO A 51 2.19 -9.40 3.13
N LEU A 52 2.54 -8.13 2.94
CA LEU A 52 3.03 -7.56 1.69
C LEU A 52 4.37 -6.85 1.94
N HIS A 53 5.22 -6.85 0.94
CA HIS A 53 6.46 -6.11 0.96
C HIS A 53 6.29 -4.75 0.27
N ALA A 54 6.51 -3.67 1.01
CA ALA A 54 6.46 -2.31 0.48
C ALA A 54 7.86 -1.68 0.38
N HIS A 55 8.16 -1.05 -0.77
CA HIS A 55 9.44 -0.43 -1.13
C HIS A 55 9.26 0.79 -2.06
N PRO A 56 9.50 2.03 -1.59
CA PRO A 56 9.65 2.47 -0.20
C PRO A 56 8.30 2.64 0.53
N ILE A 57 8.35 2.91 1.84
CA ILE A 57 7.23 3.49 2.60
C ILE A 57 7.53 4.96 2.88
N GLN A 58 6.57 5.85 2.60
CA GLN A 58 6.69 7.28 2.90
C GLN A 58 5.66 7.66 3.96
N LEU A 59 6.11 7.94 5.18
CA LEU A 59 5.28 8.43 6.27
C LEU A 59 5.23 9.96 6.24
N ASN A 60 4.06 10.54 6.46
CA ASN A 60 3.78 11.98 6.40
C ASN A 60 4.38 12.63 5.15
N PRO A 61 3.99 12.16 3.94
CA PRO A 61 4.56 12.66 2.70
C PRO A 61 4.25 14.16 2.50
N GLY A 62 5.25 14.93 2.10
CA GLY A 62 5.05 16.33 1.71
C GLY A 62 4.34 16.46 0.36
N GLN A 63 3.86 17.66 0.02
CA GLN A 63 3.09 17.91 -1.20
C GLN A 63 3.76 17.35 -2.47
N ARG A 64 5.06 17.59 -2.65
CA ARG A 64 5.81 17.08 -3.81
C ARG A 64 5.84 15.55 -3.91
N GLN A 65 5.76 14.83 -2.79
CA GLN A 65 5.72 13.36 -2.78
C GLN A 65 4.31 12.87 -3.12
N LEU A 66 3.27 13.53 -2.58
CA LEU A 66 1.87 13.27 -2.93
C LEU A 66 1.61 13.47 -4.42
N ASP A 67 2.07 14.59 -5.00
CA ASP A 67 1.91 14.90 -6.42
C ASP A 67 2.56 13.84 -7.31
N ARG A 68 3.79 13.40 -6.96
CA ARG A 68 4.51 12.34 -7.69
C ARG A 68 3.82 10.99 -7.60
N ALA A 69 3.18 10.72 -6.47
CA ALA A 69 2.40 9.52 -6.24
C ALA A 69 0.96 9.63 -6.76
N GLY A 70 0.56 10.78 -7.33
CA GLY A 70 -0.81 11.05 -7.82
C GLY A 70 -1.86 10.90 -6.72
N MET A 71 -1.49 11.28 -5.49
CA MET A 71 -2.32 11.24 -4.30
C MET A 71 -2.84 12.63 -3.96
N LYS A 72 -3.99 12.70 -3.28
CA LYS A 72 -4.59 13.95 -2.80
C LYS A 72 -4.00 14.35 -1.44
N GLU A 73 -4.26 15.60 -1.05
CA GLU A 73 -4.01 16.08 0.31
C GLU A 73 -4.73 15.22 1.35
N GLY A 74 -4.18 15.13 2.57
CA GLY A 74 -4.74 14.33 3.68
C GLY A 74 -4.20 12.89 3.79
N ILE A 75 -3.49 12.38 2.79
CA ILE A 75 -2.79 11.09 2.90
C ILE A 75 -1.60 11.18 3.86
N ASN A 76 -1.57 10.30 4.86
CA ASN A 76 -0.52 10.26 5.88
C ASN A 76 0.55 9.19 5.61
N ALA A 77 0.31 8.24 4.71
CA ALA A 77 1.30 7.25 4.32
C ALA A 77 1.15 6.84 2.85
N ILE A 78 2.27 6.62 2.17
CA ILE A 78 2.32 6.05 0.81
C ILE A 78 3.10 4.75 0.84
N PHE A 79 2.49 3.67 0.34
CA PHE A 79 3.09 2.35 0.24
C PHE A 79 3.29 2.00 -1.23
N TYR A 80 4.53 1.68 -1.60
CA TYR A 80 4.86 1.27 -2.97
C TYR A 80 5.03 -0.25 -2.98
N ILE A 81 4.13 -0.97 -3.62
CA ILE A 81 4.12 -2.44 -3.65
C ILE A 81 4.41 -2.89 -5.07
N SER A 82 5.28 -3.90 -5.25
CA SER A 82 5.52 -4.43 -6.59
C SER A 82 4.23 -5.04 -7.15
N ILE A 83 3.95 -4.83 -8.44
CA ILE A 83 2.75 -5.38 -9.06
C ILE A 83 2.72 -6.92 -8.99
N GLN A 84 3.88 -7.56 -9.06
CA GLN A 84 4.01 -9.02 -8.98
C GLN A 84 3.57 -9.53 -7.62
N GLU A 85 4.00 -8.87 -6.54
CA GLU A 85 3.61 -9.24 -5.19
C GLU A 85 2.14 -8.95 -4.92
N TYR A 86 1.65 -7.80 -5.38
CA TYR A 86 0.24 -7.45 -5.27
C TYR A 86 -0.64 -8.46 -6.02
N HIS A 87 -0.26 -8.87 -7.22
CA HIS A 87 -0.98 -9.88 -8.00
C HIS A 87 -0.93 -11.27 -7.39
N ALA A 88 0.19 -11.62 -6.77
CA ALA A 88 0.36 -12.93 -6.14
C ALA A 88 -0.48 -13.08 -4.86
N LYS A 89 -0.69 -11.99 -4.12
CA LYS A 89 -1.26 -12.04 -2.76
C LYS A 89 -2.63 -11.37 -2.61
N ILE A 90 -2.95 -10.39 -3.44
CA ILE A 90 -4.22 -9.65 -3.40
C ILE A 90 -5.09 -10.01 -4.60
N SER A 91 -4.73 -9.53 -5.79
CA SER A 91 -5.51 -9.74 -7.01
C SER A 91 -4.77 -9.29 -8.27
N LYS A 92 -5.08 -9.94 -9.40
CA LYS A 92 -4.52 -9.64 -10.73
C LYS A 92 -5.15 -8.43 -11.41
N ASP A 93 -6.36 -8.07 -11.02
CA ASP A 93 -7.08 -6.91 -11.53
C ASP A 93 -7.04 -5.78 -10.50
N PRO A 94 -7.17 -4.51 -10.93
CA PRO A 94 -7.23 -3.40 -10.00
C PRO A 94 -8.51 -3.49 -9.16
N VAL A 95 -8.43 -4.21 -8.05
CA VAL A 95 -9.50 -4.27 -7.04
C VAL A 95 -9.71 -2.86 -6.54
N ASP A 96 -10.96 -2.49 -6.36
CA ASP A 96 -11.32 -1.30 -5.62
C ASP A 96 -10.93 -1.52 -4.16
N ILE A 97 -9.68 -1.18 -3.83
CA ILE A 97 -9.14 -1.37 -2.49
C ILE A 97 -9.47 -0.21 -1.54
N VAL A 98 -10.30 0.72 -1.99
CA VAL A 98 -10.84 1.76 -1.12
C VAL A 98 -11.64 1.05 -0.02
N ARG A 99 -11.41 1.43 1.26
CA ARG A 99 -11.92 0.80 2.51
C ARG A 99 -11.07 -0.32 3.11
N HIS A 100 -10.07 -0.83 2.40
CA HIS A 100 -9.11 -1.79 2.96
C HIS A 100 -8.23 -1.11 4.02
N ARG A 101 -7.48 -1.89 4.81
CA ARG A 101 -6.55 -1.34 5.81
C ARG A 101 -5.15 -1.88 5.63
N ILE A 102 -4.17 -1.08 6.04
CA ILE A 102 -2.77 -1.48 6.16
C ILE A 102 -2.33 -1.26 7.59
N ASN A 103 -1.73 -2.29 8.21
CA ASN A 103 -0.97 -2.15 9.43
C ASN A 103 0.53 -2.19 9.10
N LEU A 104 1.28 -1.29 9.73
CA LEU A 104 2.73 -1.20 9.64
C LEU A 104 3.32 -1.19 11.04
N ILE A 105 4.29 -2.06 11.31
CA ILE A 105 5.12 -1.99 12.51
C ILE A 105 6.33 -1.11 12.19
N PHE A 106 6.36 0.10 12.75
CA PHE A 106 7.47 1.03 12.57
C PHE A 106 8.02 1.46 13.93
N GLN A 107 9.32 1.23 14.15
CA GLN A 107 10.01 1.56 15.43
C GLN A 107 9.28 0.99 16.66
N GLY A 108 8.78 -0.25 16.56
CA GLY A 108 8.06 -0.93 17.66
C GLY A 108 6.63 -0.44 17.91
N LYS A 109 6.11 0.48 17.09
CA LYS A 109 4.72 0.95 17.17
C LYS A 109 3.89 0.36 16.02
N ASN A 110 2.67 -0.04 16.34
CA ASN A 110 1.66 -0.41 15.35
C ASN A 110 0.99 0.86 14.80
N LEU A 111 1.15 1.10 13.51
CA LEU A 111 0.51 2.19 12.77
C LEU A 111 -0.57 1.60 11.86
N ASN A 112 -1.79 2.11 11.96
CA ASN A 112 -2.94 1.59 11.21
C ASN A 112 -3.43 2.65 10.21
N TYR A 113 -3.60 2.25 8.96
CA TYR A 113 -4.02 3.15 7.88
C TYR A 113 -5.27 2.62 7.18
N SER A 114 -6.27 3.48 7.01
CA SER A 114 -7.35 3.25 6.04
C SER A 114 -6.80 3.52 4.64
N ILE A 115 -7.01 2.60 3.70
CA ILE A 115 -6.69 2.82 2.29
C ILE A 115 -7.77 3.72 1.68
N GLU A 116 -7.34 4.89 1.22
CA GLU A 116 -8.21 5.88 0.61
C GLU A 116 -8.13 5.83 -0.92
N ASN A 117 -6.94 5.51 -1.45
CA ASN A 117 -6.74 5.45 -2.89
C ASN A 117 -5.61 4.50 -3.27
N ALA A 118 -5.70 3.96 -4.48
CA ALA A 118 -4.69 3.13 -5.09
C ALA A 118 -4.43 3.59 -6.52
N LYS A 119 -3.16 3.70 -6.87
CA LYS A 119 -2.70 4.13 -8.19
C LYS A 119 -1.73 3.11 -8.75
N TYR A 120 -1.96 2.68 -9.97
CA TYR A 120 -1.11 1.72 -10.67
C TYR A 120 -0.11 2.49 -11.54
N TYR A 121 1.18 2.29 -11.30
CA TYR A 121 2.27 3.03 -11.97
C TYR A 121 3.20 2.09 -12.72
N GLY A 122 3.54 2.41 -13.98
CA GLY A 122 4.70 1.82 -14.66
C GLY A 122 4.80 2.00 -16.18
N THR A 123 5.98 1.66 -16.72
CA THR A 123 6.17 1.00 -18.04
C THR A 123 7.44 0.15 -18.00
N THR A 124 7.35 -1.16 -18.24
CA THR A 124 8.48 -1.99 -18.68
C THR A 124 8.03 -2.81 -19.88
N LYS A 125 8.06 -2.18 -21.06
CA LYS A 125 7.60 -2.68 -22.37
C LYS A 125 6.14 -3.22 -22.47
N ASN A 126 5.53 -3.84 -21.45
CA ASN A 126 4.23 -4.53 -21.49
C ASN A 126 3.30 -4.31 -20.24
N GLY A 127 3.56 -3.36 -19.31
CA GLY A 127 2.64 -3.17 -18.16
C GLY A 127 3.10 -2.27 -16.99
N PHE A 128 2.31 -2.29 -15.91
CA PHE A 128 2.56 -1.60 -14.62
C PHE A 128 3.73 -2.22 -13.85
N ARG A 129 4.40 -1.45 -13.00
CA ARG A 129 5.51 -1.90 -12.13
C ARG A 129 5.12 -1.92 -10.65
N TYR A 130 4.35 -0.94 -10.22
CA TYR A 130 3.96 -0.76 -8.82
C TYR A 130 2.47 -0.49 -8.67
N VAL A 131 1.93 -0.95 -7.55
CA VAL A 131 0.71 -0.42 -6.95
C VAL A 131 1.14 0.54 -5.85
N VAL A 132 0.73 1.79 -5.96
CA VAL A 132 1.00 2.84 -4.98
C VAL A 132 -0.27 3.08 -4.21
N ILE A 133 -0.23 2.84 -2.90
CA ILE A 133 -1.39 2.90 -2.02
C ILE A 133 -1.25 4.11 -1.10
N GLY A 134 -2.25 4.97 -1.09
CA GLY A 134 -2.36 6.10 -0.17
C GLY A 134 -3.23 5.73 1.04
N GLY A 135 -2.68 5.90 2.24
CA GLY A 135 -3.35 5.61 3.50
C GLY A 135 -3.52 6.83 4.40
N ILE A 136 -4.66 6.89 5.11
CA ILE A 136 -4.95 7.88 6.16
C ILE A 136 -4.84 7.20 7.52
N ASN A 137 -4.16 7.84 8.47
CA ASN A 137 -3.94 7.26 9.80
C ASN A 137 -5.27 7.09 10.55
N GLN A 138 -5.53 5.90 11.08
CA GLN A 138 -6.63 5.67 12.03
C GLN A 138 -6.09 5.98 13.43
N THR A 139 -6.41 7.17 13.93
CA THR A 139 -6.24 7.52 15.37
C THR A 139 -7.11 6.65 16.26
#